data_AF-A0A7X7NBZ6-F1
#
_entry.id   AF-A0A7X7NBZ6-F1
#
_cell.length_a   1.000
_cell.length_b   1.000
_cell.length_c   1.000
_cell.angle_alpha   90.00
_cell.angle_beta   90.00
_cell.angle_gamma   90.00
#
_symmetry.space_group_name_H-M   'P 1'
#
loop_
_entity.id
_entity.type
_entity.pdbx_description
1 polymer ?
#
loop_
_entity_poly.entity_id
_entity_poly.type
_entity_poly.pdbx_seq_one_letter_code
_entity_poly.pdbx_strand_id
1 'polypeptide(L)'
;MDSKKKSRVSPTNSGRSLQKKNGVLDAVVFSSPDLSLYLKMQNLLNYFLECLNMVAACPQKENAQHLYICIDHITILSTDKSESFDPETSKTLAEFKEEAHRFESLLKGFDSPTSDMLIPARASYLHWLAVCILEELKKPFIRS
;
A
#
# COMPACT_ATOMS: atom_id res chain seq x y z
N MET A 1 86.41 -20.59 -6.00
CA MET A 1 86.36 -19.65 -7.13
C MET A 1 85.15 -20.00 -7.98
N ASP A 2 84.27 -19.01 -8.11
CA ASP A 2 83.36 -18.75 -9.23
C ASP A 2 82.26 -19.74 -9.64
N SER A 3 81.05 -19.46 -9.15
CA SER A 3 79.93 -18.93 -9.94
C SER A 3 79.73 -19.42 -11.38
N LYS A 4 78.63 -20.16 -11.61
CA LYS A 4 77.65 -19.80 -12.66
C LYS A 4 76.28 -20.50 -12.49
N LYS A 5 75.37 -19.67 -11.98
CA LYS A 5 73.90 -19.60 -12.13
C LYS A 5 73.35 -20.17 -13.45
N LYS A 6 72.31 -21.01 -13.38
CA LYS A 6 71.14 -20.95 -14.29
C LYS A 6 69.90 -21.52 -13.58
N SER A 7 68.93 -20.63 -13.41
CA SER A 7 67.65 -20.81 -12.73
C SER A 7 66.73 -21.77 -13.48
N ARG A 8 66.16 -22.75 -12.78
CA ARG A 8 64.92 -23.40 -13.21
C ARG A 8 63.83 -22.94 -12.24
N VAL A 9 62.87 -22.21 -12.78
CA VAL A 9 61.72 -21.65 -12.07
C VAL A 9 60.89 -22.79 -11.51
N SER A 10 60.70 -22.77 -10.20
CA SER A 10 59.77 -23.64 -9.46
C SER A 10 58.33 -23.31 -9.86
N PRO A 11 57.44 -24.30 -10.07
CA PRO A 11 56.01 -24.01 -10.06
C PRO A 11 55.64 -23.62 -8.63
N THR A 12 55.21 -22.39 -8.46
CA THR A 12 54.74 -21.84 -7.20
C THR A 12 53.59 -22.68 -6.66
N ASN A 13 53.78 -23.20 -5.44
CA ASN A 13 52.73 -23.63 -4.54
C ASN A 13 51.76 -22.47 -4.30
N SER A 14 50.56 -22.56 -4.84
CA SER A 14 49.41 -21.77 -4.39
C SER A 14 48.11 -22.55 -4.58
N GLY A 15 48.12 -23.80 -4.13
CA GLY A 15 46.93 -24.61 -3.95
C GLY A 15 46.76 -24.92 -2.47
N ARG A 16 45.68 -24.38 -1.89
CA ARG A 16 45.19 -24.60 -0.52
C ARG A 16 45.94 -23.89 0.60
N SER A 17 45.36 -22.78 1.05
CA SER A 17 44.91 -22.70 2.44
C SER A 17 43.96 -21.51 2.67
N LEU A 18 42.87 -21.82 3.38
CA LEU A 18 42.12 -20.94 4.29
C LEU A 18 41.02 -20.02 3.73
N GLN A 19 39.80 -20.51 3.99
CA GLN A 19 38.65 -19.76 4.53
C GLN A 19 38.00 -18.76 3.55
N LYS A 20 37.02 -19.19 2.74
CA LYS A 20 35.61 -19.31 3.16
C LYS A 20 35.24 -18.28 4.25
N LYS A 21 35.35 -16.99 3.95
CA LYS A 21 34.39 -16.02 4.48
C LYS A 21 33.17 -16.10 3.58
N ASN A 22 32.26 -17.01 3.94
CA ASN A 22 30.86 -16.86 3.55
C ASN A 22 30.40 -15.55 4.19
N GLY A 23 30.62 -14.43 3.50
CA GLY A 23 29.81 -13.25 3.71
C GLY A 23 28.41 -13.65 3.28
N VAL A 24 27.61 -14.09 4.24
CA VAL A 24 26.16 -14.05 4.09
C VAL A 24 25.86 -12.57 3.96
N LEU A 25 25.86 -12.09 2.71
CA LEU A 25 25.14 -10.88 2.37
C LEU A 25 23.71 -11.20 2.73
N ASP A 26 23.21 -10.57 3.79
CA ASP A 26 21.79 -10.55 4.07
C ASP A 26 21.13 -10.09 2.77
N ALA A 27 20.47 -11.01 2.08
CA ALA A 27 19.66 -10.66 0.94
C ALA A 27 18.49 -9.88 1.55
N VAL A 28 18.65 -8.57 1.66
CA VAL A 28 17.55 -7.66 1.97
C VAL A 28 16.55 -7.90 0.85
N VAL A 29 15.51 -8.67 1.16
CA VAL A 29 14.35 -8.81 0.28
C VAL A 29 13.70 -7.45 0.29
N PHE A 30 14.05 -6.62 -0.68
CA PHE A 30 13.27 -5.44 -0.99
C PHE A 30 11.92 -5.97 -1.45
N SER A 31 10.89 -5.81 -0.62
CA SER A 31 9.50 -6.02 -1.01
C SER A 31 9.24 -5.06 -2.18
N SER A 32 9.36 -5.58 -3.40
CA SER A 32 8.99 -4.84 -4.58
C SER A 32 7.52 -4.47 -4.44
N PRO A 33 7.14 -3.21 -4.67
CA PRO A 33 5.76 -2.81 -4.57
C PRO A 33 4.89 -3.69 -5.46
N ASP A 34 3.84 -4.24 -4.87
CA ASP A 34 2.89 -5.06 -5.61
C ASP A 34 2.03 -4.16 -6.47
N LEU A 35 2.42 -3.99 -7.74
CA LEU A 35 1.69 -3.19 -8.72
C LEU A 35 0.22 -3.65 -8.84
N SER A 36 -0.05 -4.95 -8.68
CA SER A 36 -1.40 -5.48 -8.70
C SER A 36 -2.21 -5.00 -7.50
N LEU A 37 -1.59 -4.92 -6.32
CA LEU A 37 -2.21 -4.39 -5.11
C LEU A 37 -2.57 -2.92 -5.26
N TYR A 38 -1.63 -2.11 -5.78
CA TYR A 38 -1.82 -0.67 -5.97
C TYR A 38 -2.95 -0.39 -6.97
N LEU A 39 -2.96 -1.09 -8.11
CA LEU A 39 -4.04 -0.99 -9.10
C LEU A 39 -5.39 -1.44 -8.52
N LYS A 40 -5.41 -2.52 -7.74
CA LYS A 40 -6.63 -3.00 -7.09
C LYS A 40 -7.17 -1.96 -6.09
N MET A 41 -6.31 -1.36 -5.29
CA MET A 41 -6.70 -0.30 -4.35
C MET A 41 -7.21 0.94 -5.08
N GLN A 42 -6.53 1.39 -6.15
CA GLN A 42 -6.98 2.53 -6.96
C GLN A 42 -8.37 2.27 -7.57
N ASN A 43 -8.61 1.09 -8.14
CA ASN A 43 -9.90 0.74 -8.72
C ASN A 43 -11.02 0.72 -7.66
N LEU A 44 -10.74 0.15 -6.47
CA LEU A 44 -11.69 0.14 -5.36
C LEU A 44 -12.00 1.57 -4.88
N LEU A 45 -11.01 2.44 -4.75
CA LEU A 45 -11.20 3.82 -4.33
C LEU A 45 -11.97 4.65 -5.37
N ASN A 46 -11.70 4.45 -6.67
CA ASN A 46 -12.46 5.12 -7.73
C ASN A 46 -13.94 4.69 -7.69
N TYR A 47 -14.21 3.39 -7.56
CA TYR A 47 -15.59 2.90 -7.46
C TYR A 47 -16.27 3.33 -6.15
N PHE A 48 -15.52 3.40 -5.04
CA PHE A 48 -15.99 3.97 -3.78
C PHE A 48 -16.43 5.43 -3.96
N LEU A 49 -15.65 6.26 -4.66
CA LEU A 49 -15.99 7.67 -4.91
C LEU A 49 -17.28 7.81 -5.74
N GLU A 50 -17.47 6.97 -6.75
CA GLU A 50 -18.72 6.92 -7.52
C GLU A 50 -19.92 6.58 -6.61
N CYS A 51 -19.79 5.54 -5.79
CA CYS A 51 -20.82 5.15 -4.83
C CYS A 51 -21.11 6.26 -3.81
N LEU A 52 -20.07 6.91 -3.29
CA LEU A 52 -20.18 7.97 -2.30
C LEU A 52 -20.94 9.17 -2.85
N ASN A 53 -20.65 9.57 -4.09
CA ASN A 53 -21.35 10.66 -4.76
C ASN A 53 -22.83 10.32 -4.97
N MET A 54 -23.15 9.08 -5.36
CA MET A 54 -24.54 8.63 -5.49
C MET A 54 -25.29 8.68 -4.16
N VAL A 55 -24.68 8.18 -3.08
CA VAL A 55 -25.27 8.19 -1.73
C VAL A 55 -25.42 9.61 -1.19
N ALA A 56 -24.43 10.48 -1.42
CA ALA A 56 -24.48 11.88 -0.97
C ALA A 56 -25.57 12.68 -1.71
N ALA A 57 -25.81 12.39 -2.99
CA ALA A 57 -26.86 13.02 -3.78
C ALA A 57 -28.25 12.46 -3.46
N CYS A 58 -28.36 11.14 -3.28
CA CYS A 58 -29.60 10.46 -2.96
C CYS A 58 -29.30 9.20 -2.12
N PRO A 59 -29.48 9.27 -0.78
CA PRO A 59 -29.22 8.14 0.11
C PRO A 59 -30.32 7.08 -0.05
N GLN A 60 -30.19 6.27 -1.10
CA GLN A 60 -31.01 5.08 -1.33
C GLN A 60 -30.30 3.84 -0.79
N LYS A 61 -31.09 2.87 -0.31
CA LYS A 61 -30.58 1.64 0.29
C LYS A 61 -29.67 0.83 -0.64
N GLU A 62 -29.99 0.79 -1.93
CA GLU A 62 -29.19 0.08 -2.96
C GLU A 62 -27.83 0.75 -3.18
N ASN A 63 -27.80 2.09 -3.30
CA ASN A 63 -26.56 2.86 -3.44
C ASN A 63 -25.65 2.70 -2.21
N ALA A 64 -26.25 2.66 -1.02
CA ALA A 64 -25.52 2.45 0.23
C ALA A 64 -24.91 1.04 0.31
N GLN A 65 -25.57 0.02 -0.25
CA GLN A 65 -25.05 -1.36 -0.25
C GLN A 65 -23.72 -1.48 -1.02
N HIS A 66 -23.62 -0.86 -2.20
CA HIS A 66 -22.38 -0.84 -2.96
C HIS A 66 -21.26 -0.12 -2.22
N LEU A 67 -21.59 0.97 -1.53
CA LEU A 67 -20.64 1.70 -0.69
C LEU A 67 -20.11 0.82 0.45
N TYR A 68 -20.98 0.07 1.14
CA TYR A 68 -20.57 -0.83 2.22
C TYR A 68 -19.62 -1.93 1.73
N ILE A 69 -19.90 -2.51 0.57
CA ILE A 69 -19.03 -3.51 -0.07
C ILE A 69 -17.64 -2.91 -0.31
N CYS A 70 -17.56 -1.67 -0.82
CA CYS A 70 -16.28 -0.98 -1.01
C CYS A 70 -15.52 -0.78 0.32
N ILE A 71 -16.22 -0.32 1.36
CA ILE A 71 -15.62 -0.10 2.69
C ILE A 71 -15.02 -1.39 3.23
N ASP A 72 -15.75 -2.50 3.16
CA ASP A 72 -15.27 -3.81 3.60
C ASP A 72 -14.04 -4.26 2.80
N HIS A 73 -14.07 -4.17 1.47
CA HIS A 73 -12.95 -4.57 0.64
C HIS A 73 -11.69 -3.71 0.87
N ILE A 74 -11.82 -2.39 1.00
CA ILE A 74 -10.71 -1.50 1.31
C ILE A 74 -10.16 -1.80 2.71
N THR A 75 -11.04 -2.09 3.67
CA THR A 75 -10.65 -2.44 5.05
C THR A 75 -9.85 -3.73 5.11
N ILE A 76 -10.33 -4.78 4.43
CA ILE A 76 -9.62 -6.06 4.32
C ILE A 76 -8.27 -5.85 3.64
N LEU A 77 -8.25 -5.19 2.47
CA LEU A 77 -7.03 -5.00 1.69
C LEU A 77 -5.96 -4.21 2.47
N SER A 78 -6.37 -3.13 3.16
CA SER A 78 -5.45 -2.31 3.97
C SER A 78 -4.96 -3.00 5.23
N THR A 79 -5.70 -3.99 5.75
CA THR A 79 -5.32 -4.72 6.97
C THR A 79 -4.42 -5.91 6.62
N ASP A 80 -4.82 -6.72 5.63
CA ASP A 80 -4.07 -7.91 5.19
C ASP A 80 -2.75 -7.57 4.52
N LYS A 81 -2.63 -6.37 3.92
CA LYS A 81 -1.46 -5.90 3.18
C LYS A 81 -0.88 -4.61 3.77
N SER A 82 -1.07 -4.37 5.07
CA SER A 82 -0.60 -3.15 5.75
C SER A 82 0.89 -2.88 5.53
N GLU A 83 1.73 -3.92 5.57
CA GLU A 83 3.19 -3.82 5.35
C GLU A 83 3.59 -3.46 3.91
N SER A 84 2.65 -3.54 2.96
CA SER A 84 2.91 -3.25 1.53
C SER A 84 2.67 -1.80 1.15
N PHE A 85 2.06 -1.00 2.03
CA PHE A 85 1.83 0.42 1.83
C PHE A 85 2.91 1.23 2.54
N ASP A 86 3.29 2.36 1.94
CA ASP A 86 4.19 3.30 2.60
C ASP A 86 3.52 3.91 3.85
N PRO A 87 4.30 4.54 4.76
CA PRO A 87 3.76 5.08 6.00
C PRO A 87 2.67 6.14 5.82
N GLU A 88 2.75 6.97 4.77
CA GLU A 88 1.77 8.04 4.52
C GLU A 88 0.45 7.42 4.05
N THR A 89 0.52 6.54 3.03
CA THR A 89 -0.65 5.79 2.56
C THR A 89 -1.31 5.00 3.69
N SER A 90 -0.51 4.35 4.55
CA SER A 90 -1.01 3.59 5.70
C SER A 90 -1.74 4.46 6.72
N LYS A 91 -1.20 5.65 7.01
CA LYS A 91 -1.81 6.61 7.92
C LYS A 91 -3.14 7.11 7.37
N THR A 92 -3.18 7.54 6.11
CA THR A 92 -4.42 8.01 5.48
C THR A 92 -5.45 6.90 5.36
N LEU A 93 -5.04 5.65 5.09
CA LEU A 93 -5.94 4.48 5.09
C LEU A 93 -6.53 4.20 6.48
N ALA A 94 -5.78 4.40 7.56
CA ALA A 94 -6.31 4.24 8.92
C ALA A 94 -7.41 5.26 9.22
N GLU A 95 -7.17 6.53 8.88
CA GLU A 95 -8.14 7.61 9.03
C GLU A 95 -9.38 7.41 8.14
N PHE A 96 -9.17 6.99 6.89
CA PHE A 96 -10.23 6.61 5.97
C PHE A 96 -11.12 5.52 6.54
N LYS A 97 -10.56 4.44 7.09
CA LYS A 97 -11.32 3.34 7.68
C LYS A 97 -12.19 3.80 8.84
N GLU A 98 -11.62 4.58 9.74
CA GLU A 98 -12.35 5.08 10.90
C GLU A 98 -13.54 5.93 10.46
N GLU A 99 -13.32 6.87 9.54
CA GLU A 99 -14.39 7.73 9.06
C GLU A 99 -15.41 6.97 8.21
N ALA A 100 -14.99 5.99 7.42
CA ALA A 100 -15.86 5.16 6.59
C ALA A 100 -16.84 4.34 7.46
N HIS A 101 -16.37 3.75 8.56
CA HIS A 101 -17.23 3.04 9.50
C HIS A 101 -18.19 3.97 10.24
N ARG A 102 -17.76 5.19 10.58
CA ARG A 102 -18.67 6.20 11.15
C ARG A 102 -19.75 6.62 10.15
N PHE A 103 -19.37 6.81 8.89
CA PHE A 103 -20.31 7.14 7.81
C PHE A 103 -21.29 6.00 7.54
N GLU A 104 -20.82 4.76 7.52
CA GLU A 104 -21.67 3.57 7.43
C GLU A 104 -22.68 3.50 8.58
N SER A 105 -22.22 3.71 9.82
CA SER A 105 -23.08 3.73 11.00
C SER A 105 -24.13 4.84 10.92
N LEU A 106 -23.72 6.00 10.39
CA LEU A 106 -24.61 7.13 10.14
C LEU A 106 -25.71 6.73 9.15
N LEU A 107 -25.34 6.18 7.98
CA LEU A 107 -26.29 5.76 6.96
C LEU A 107 -27.27 4.68 7.44
N LYS A 108 -26.81 3.75 8.30
CA LYS A 108 -27.68 2.71 8.91
C LYS A 108 -28.66 3.28 9.93
N GLY A 109 -28.32 4.40 10.58
CA GLY A 109 -29.16 5.05 11.60
C GLY A 109 -30.25 5.98 11.05
N PHE A 110 -30.22 6.31 9.76
CA PHE A 110 -31.22 7.19 9.13
C PHE A 110 -32.36 6.39 8.48
N ASP A 111 -33.48 6.27 9.19
CA ASP A 111 -34.75 5.74 8.66
C ASP A 111 -35.63 6.80 7.97
N SER A 112 -35.25 8.09 8.01
CA SER A 112 -36.04 9.21 7.48
C SER A 112 -35.16 10.32 6.91
N PRO A 113 -35.53 10.96 5.79
CA PRO A 113 -34.74 11.97 5.12
C PRO A 113 -34.98 13.34 5.76
N THR A 114 -34.51 13.55 6.98
CA THR A 114 -34.31 14.92 7.46
C THR A 114 -32.95 15.38 6.96
N SER A 115 -32.98 16.44 6.13
CA SER A 115 -31.86 17.20 5.57
C SER A 115 -30.71 17.34 6.57
N ASP A 116 -29.81 16.36 6.61
CA ASP A 116 -28.70 16.39 7.52
C ASP A 116 -27.45 16.79 6.76
N MET A 117 -27.06 18.05 6.96
CA MET A 117 -25.82 18.64 6.44
C MET A 117 -24.59 17.78 6.78
N LEU A 118 -24.72 16.88 7.77
CA LEU A 118 -23.74 15.87 8.15
C LEU A 118 -23.43 14.84 7.06
N ILE A 119 -24.40 14.38 6.26
CA ILE A 119 -24.14 13.38 5.21
C ILE A 119 -23.24 13.98 4.11
N PRO A 120 -23.58 15.13 3.49
CA PRO A 120 -22.70 15.77 2.52
C PRO A 120 -21.34 16.17 3.10
N ALA A 121 -21.29 16.62 4.37
CA ALA A 121 -20.04 17.02 5.01
C ALA A 121 -19.09 15.83 5.20
N ARG A 122 -19.57 14.72 5.76
CA ARG A 122 -18.76 13.50 5.94
C ARG A 122 -18.42 12.84 4.61
N ALA A 123 -19.33 12.85 3.65
CA ALA A 123 -19.04 12.40 2.30
C ALA A 123 -17.92 13.24 1.66
N SER A 124 -17.94 14.56 1.81
CA SER A 124 -16.86 15.42 1.32
C SER A 124 -15.52 15.09 1.98
N TYR A 125 -15.52 14.77 3.27
CA TYR A 125 -14.31 14.38 3.98
C TYR A 125 -13.76 13.03 3.50
N LEU A 126 -14.62 12.03 3.35
CA LEU A 126 -14.25 10.73 2.77
C LEU A 126 -13.76 10.85 1.33
N HIS A 127 -14.36 11.74 0.54
CA HIS A 127 -13.92 12.04 -0.81
C HIS A 127 -12.49 12.59 -0.80
N TRP A 128 -12.19 13.54 0.09
CA TRP A 128 -10.84 14.09 0.26
C TRP A 128 -9.83 13.02 0.66
N LEU A 129 -10.14 12.19 1.66
CA LEU A 129 -9.27 11.09 2.10
C LEU A 129 -8.97 10.10 0.96
N ALA A 130 -9.99 9.70 0.21
CA ALA A 130 -9.83 8.80 -0.94
C ALA A 130 -8.95 9.42 -2.03
N VAL A 131 -9.09 10.71 -2.32
CA VAL A 131 -8.22 11.43 -3.27
C VAL A 131 -6.78 11.49 -2.76
N CYS A 132 -6.56 11.78 -1.47
CA CYS A 132 -5.21 11.75 -0.89
C CYS A 132 -4.54 10.38 -1.07
N ILE A 133 -5.26 9.28 -0.79
CA ILE A 133 -4.74 7.93 -1.00
C ILE A 133 -4.43 7.69 -2.47
N LEU A 134 -5.34 8.07 -3.39
CA LEU A 134 -5.12 7.93 -4.83
C LEU A 134 -3.88 8.68 -5.32
N GLU A 135 -3.64 9.90 -4.82
CA GLU A 135 -2.45 10.68 -5.18
C GLU A 135 -1.16 10.01 -4.68
N GLU A 136 -1.15 9.46 -3.46
CA GLU A 136 -0.01 8.69 -2.95
C GLU A 136 0.23 7.43 -3.79
N LEU A 137 -0.82 6.69 -4.14
CA LEU A 137 -0.72 5.47 -4.95
C LEU A 137 -0.25 5.73 -6.39
N LYS A 138 -0.36 6.96 -6.90
CA LYS A 138 0.13 7.36 -8.23
C LYS A 138 1.62 7.71 -8.23
N LYS A 139 2.22 7.99 -7.07
CA LYS A 139 3.63 8.38 -7.02
C LYS A 139 4.48 7.25 -7.59
N PRO A 140 5.42 7.56 -8.50
CA PRO A 140 6.35 6.55 -8.98
C PRO A 140 7.13 6.01 -7.78
N PHE A 141 7.47 4.72 -7.81
CA PHE A 141 8.33 4.12 -6.79
C PHE A 141 9.72 4.73 -6.89
N ILE A 142 9.94 5.82 -6.16
CA ILE A 142 11.25 6.47 -6.06
C ILE A 142 12.11 5.53 -5.21
N ARG A 143 12.99 4.79 -5.89
CA ARG A 143 14.05 4.02 -5.25
C ARG A 143 15.01 5.01 -4.59
N SER A 144 15.00 5.11 -3.27
CA SER A 144 16.08 5.71 -2.47
C SER A 144 17.12 4.67 -2.11
#